data_AF-A0A968KFZ8-F1
#
_entry.id   AF-A0A968KFZ8-F1
#
_cell.length_a   1.000
_cell.length_b   1.000
_cell.length_c   1.000
_cell.angle_alpha   90.00
_cell.angle_beta   90.00
_cell.angle_gamma   90.00
#
_symmetry.space_group_name_H-M   'P 1'
#
loop_
_entity.id
_entity.type
_entity.pdbx_description
1 polymer ?
#
loop_
_entity_poly.entity_id
_entity_poly.type
_entity_poly.pdbx_seq_one_letter_code
_entity_poly.pdbx_strand_id
1 'polypeptide(L)'
;METEGVTVEPAKNGVNEGKGHHHLIIDVDLPDLSQPVPKDDKHIHMGDGSKCKTIELSRGMHTVQALFARGNHIPYDPPVTDSVVVFVE
;
A
#
# COMPACT_ATOMS: atom_id res chain seq x y z
N MET A 1 -5.87 8.89 -0.73
CA MET A 1 -6.30 7.53 -1.10
C MET A 1 -7.58 7.27 -0.35
N GLU A 2 -8.69 7.13 -1.07
CA GLU A 2 -9.97 6.74 -0.50
C GLU A 2 -10.11 5.21 -0.56
N THR A 3 -10.96 4.65 0.31
CA THR A 3 -11.25 3.22 0.35
C THR A 3 -12.76 3.01 0.37
N GLU A 4 -13.26 2.06 -0.44
CA GLU A 4 -14.65 1.63 -0.42
C GLU A 4 -14.75 0.25 0.24
N GLY A 5 -15.73 0.06 1.14
CA GLY A 5 -15.94 -1.22 1.83
C GLY A 5 -14.92 -1.59 2.92
N VAL A 6 -13.82 -0.85 3.05
CA VAL A 6 -12.82 -1.01 4.12
C VAL A 6 -12.47 0.32 4.78
N THR A 7 -12.02 0.27 6.03
CA THR A 7 -11.68 1.45 6.85
C THR A 7 -10.18 1.49 7.14
N VAL A 8 -9.57 2.67 6.95
CA VAL A 8 -8.16 2.89 7.31
C VAL A 8 -7.98 2.92 8.83
N GLU A 9 -7.05 2.14 9.35
CA GLU A 9 -6.70 2.01 10.76
C GLU A 9 -5.18 1.75 10.91
N PRO A 10 -4.52 2.37 11.91
CA PRO A 10 -3.11 2.11 12.17
C PRO A 10 -2.81 0.63 12.48
N ALA A 11 -1.72 0.10 11.93
CA ALA A 11 -1.29 -1.29 12.11
C ALA A 11 -1.11 -1.70 13.58
N LYS A 12 -0.71 -0.75 14.45
CA LYS A 12 -0.55 -0.98 15.90
C LYS A 12 -1.83 -1.43 16.61
N ASN A 13 -2.99 -1.25 15.99
CA ASN A 13 -4.29 -1.69 16.52
C ASN A 13 -4.58 -3.18 16.23
N GLY A 14 -3.66 -3.89 15.55
CA GLY A 14 -3.81 -5.30 15.23
C GLY A 14 -4.70 -5.57 14.02
N VAL A 15 -5.10 -6.83 13.83
CA VAL A 15 -5.97 -7.26 12.73
C VAL A 15 -7.42 -7.14 13.17
N ASN A 16 -8.17 -6.24 12.53
CA ASN A 16 -9.59 -6.02 12.78
C ASN A 16 -10.37 -6.18 11.47
N GLU A 17 -11.59 -6.71 11.56
CA GLU A 17 -12.45 -6.97 10.40
C GLU A 17 -12.76 -5.69 9.63
N GLY A 18 -12.58 -5.72 8.31
CA GLY A 18 -12.81 -4.58 7.43
C GLY A 18 -11.85 -3.41 7.63
N LYS A 19 -10.76 -3.59 8.38
CA LYS A 19 -9.77 -2.54 8.67
C LYS A 19 -8.36 -2.86 8.19
N GLY A 20 -7.58 -1.82 7.94
CA GLY A 20 -6.23 -1.97 7.41
C GLY A 20 -5.57 -0.64 7.10
N HIS A 21 -4.47 -0.67 6.36
CA HIS A 21 -3.75 0.53 5.96
C HIS A 21 -3.14 0.39 4.57
N HIS A 22 -2.70 1.51 4.02
CA HIS A 22 -2.12 1.57 2.68
C HIS A 22 -0.64 1.17 2.67
N HIS A 23 -0.24 0.58 1.55
CA HIS A 23 1.14 0.44 1.12
C HIS A 23 1.27 1.06 -0.27
N LEU A 24 2.44 1.61 -0.58
CA LEU A 24 2.78 1.99 -1.95
C LEU A 24 3.90 1.08 -2.46
N ILE A 25 3.68 0.46 -3.62
CA ILE A 25 4.61 -0.43 -4.30
C ILE A 25 5.17 0.30 -5.52
N ILE A 26 6.48 0.48 -5.58
CA ILE A 26 7.14 1.40 -6.52
C ILE A 26 8.04 0.61 -7.47
N ASP A 27 7.74 0.66 -8.77
CA ASP A 27 8.53 0.06 -9.87
C ASP A 27 8.85 -1.44 -9.72
N VAL A 28 8.01 -2.16 -8.98
CA VAL A 28 8.07 -3.62 -8.84
C VAL A 28 6.64 -4.18 -8.92
N ASP A 29 6.51 -5.45 -9.28
CA ASP A 29 5.22 -6.15 -9.29
C ASP A 29 4.62 -6.25 -7.88
N LEU A 30 3.31 -6.56 -7.80
CA LEU A 30 2.68 -6.84 -6.51
C LEU A 30 3.40 -8.01 -5.81
N PRO A 31 3.61 -7.91 -4.48
CA PRO A 31 4.22 -9.00 -3.72
C PRO A 31 3.28 -10.22 -3.61
N ASP A 32 3.77 -11.29 -3.01
CA ASP A 32 2.92 -12.42 -2.62
C ASP A 32 1.81 -11.95 -1.64
N LEU A 33 0.57 -11.93 -2.13
CA LEU A 33 -0.60 -11.42 -1.42
C LEU A 33 -1.01 -12.27 -0.21
N SER A 34 -0.43 -13.47 -0.05
CA SER A 34 -0.63 -14.32 1.12
C SER A 34 0.33 -14.01 2.27
N GLN A 35 1.37 -13.21 2.02
CA GLN A 35 2.42 -12.86 2.98
C GLN A 35 2.36 -11.39 3.39
N PRO A 36 3.03 -11.02 4.49
CA PRO A 36 3.23 -9.63 4.82
C PRO A 36 3.95 -8.90 3.68
N VAL A 37 3.53 -7.68 3.37
CA VAL A 37 4.21 -6.81 2.40
C VAL A 37 5.69 -6.68 2.79
N PRO A 38 6.64 -6.91 1.85
CA PRO A 38 8.07 -6.77 2.11
C PRO A 38 8.43 -5.42 2.73
N LYS A 39 9.51 -5.40 3.50
CA LYS A 39 10.03 -4.18 4.13
C LYS A 39 11.36 -3.81 3.50
N ASP A 40 11.30 -3.02 2.45
CA ASP A 40 12.43 -2.49 1.70
C ASP A 40 12.08 -1.12 1.10
N ASP A 41 12.99 -0.55 0.31
CA ASP A 41 12.85 0.80 -0.26
C ASP A 41 11.79 0.90 -1.38
N LYS A 42 11.30 -0.23 -1.90
CA LYS A 42 10.27 -0.30 -2.95
C LYS A 42 8.85 -0.44 -2.38
N HIS A 43 8.73 -0.68 -1.08
CA HIS A 43 7.46 -0.89 -0.39
C HIS A 43 7.30 0.13 0.74
N ILE A 44 6.53 1.18 0.51
CA ILE A 44 6.30 2.24 1.51
C ILE A 44 5.13 1.84 2.39
N HIS A 45 5.38 1.65 3.69
CA HIS A 45 4.37 1.29 4.69
C HIS A 45 3.70 2.55 5.25
N MET A 46 2.37 2.62 5.16
CA MET A 46 1.56 3.68 5.78
C MET A 46 0.81 3.14 7.02
N GLY A 47 1.50 2.30 7.79
CA GLY A 47 0.97 1.62 8.99
C GLY A 47 0.59 2.55 10.15
N ASP A 48 0.83 3.86 10.03
CA ASP A 48 0.33 4.89 10.92
C ASP A 48 -1.14 5.27 10.65
N GLY A 49 -1.75 4.72 9.59
CA GLY A 49 -3.11 5.02 9.17
C GLY A 49 -3.22 6.30 8.33
N SER A 50 -2.09 6.83 7.83
CA SER A 50 -2.12 7.94 6.88
C SER A 50 -2.81 7.54 5.57
N LYS A 51 -3.45 8.51 4.91
CA LYS A 51 -4.14 8.34 3.62
C LYS A 51 -3.47 9.07 2.46
N CYS A 52 -2.39 9.80 2.76
CA CYS A 52 -1.61 10.58 1.82
C CYS A 52 -0.13 10.50 2.21
N LYS A 53 0.74 10.42 1.21
CA LYS A 53 2.19 10.38 1.38
C LYS A 53 2.83 11.16 0.25
N THR A 54 3.77 12.04 0.58
CA THR A 54 4.69 12.62 -0.41
C THR A 54 5.84 11.64 -0.61
N ILE A 55 6.12 11.29 -1.86
CA ILE A 55 7.22 10.43 -2.26
C ILE A 55 8.09 11.17 -3.28
N GLU A 56 9.39 10.93 -3.23
CA GLU A 56 10.33 11.45 -4.22
C GLU A 56 10.64 10.33 -5.22
N LEU A 57 10.50 10.64 -6.50
CA LEU A 57 10.77 9.73 -7.61
C LEU A 57 11.87 10.35 -8.46
N SER A 58 12.75 9.50 -8.99
CA SER A 58 13.76 9.94 -9.95
C SER A 58 13.10 10.40 -11.26
N ARG A 59 13.86 11.14 -12.08
CA ARG A 59 13.42 11.44 -13.46
C ARG A 59 13.21 10.13 -14.23
N GLY A 60 12.09 10.02 -14.93
CA GLY A 60 11.75 8.85 -15.73
C GLY A 60 10.31 8.37 -15.53
N MET A 61 10.03 7.20 -16.10
CA MET A 61 8.73 6.54 -15.98
C MET A 61 8.71 5.68 -14.72
N HIS A 62 7.64 5.81 -13.94
CA HIS A 62 7.44 5.07 -12.70
C HIS A 62 6.04 4.45 -12.65
N THR A 63 5.93 3.27 -12.06
CA THR A 63 4.65 2.67 -11.69
C THR A 63 4.49 2.75 -10.18
N VAL A 64 3.40 3.35 -9.73
CA VAL A 64 3.04 3.45 -8.31
C VAL A 64 1.74 2.69 -8.09
N GLN A 65 1.81 1.64 -7.29
CA GLN A 65 0.64 0.82 -6.96
C GLN A 65 0.27 1.03 -5.50
N ALA A 66 -0.98 1.36 -5.23
CA ALA A 66 -1.52 1.38 -3.87
C ALA A 66 -2.07 -0.01 -3.54
N LEU A 67 -1.61 -0.61 -2.44
CA LEU A 67 -2.07 -1.92 -1.97
C LEU A 67 -2.58 -1.81 -0.53
N PHE A 68 -3.84 -2.22 -0.30
CA PHE A 68 -4.43 -2.18 1.03
C PHE A 68 -4.28 -3.53 1.74
N ALA A 69 -3.84 -3.49 3.00
CA ALA A 69 -3.59 -4.69 3.79
C ALA A 69 -4.08 -4.55 5.23
N ARG A 70 -4.35 -5.70 5.88
CA ARG A 70 -4.76 -5.78 7.29
C ARG A 70 -3.65 -5.29 8.23
N GLY A 71 -3.94 -5.17 9.52
CA GLY A 71 -2.96 -4.68 10.50
C GLY A 71 -1.66 -5.49 10.64
N ASN A 72 -1.62 -6.73 10.14
CA ASN A 72 -0.41 -7.55 10.05
C ASN A 72 0.32 -7.41 8.70
N HIS A 73 -0.03 -6.42 7.89
CA HIS A 73 0.52 -6.14 6.56
C HIS A 73 0.25 -7.24 5.52
N ILE A 74 -0.68 -8.16 5.77
CA ILE A 74 -1.12 -9.14 4.76
C ILE A 74 -2.29 -8.54 3.97
N PRO A 75 -2.20 -8.46 2.62
CA PRO A 75 -3.29 -7.99 1.76
C PRO A 75 -4.61 -8.73 1.97
N TYR A 76 -5.70 -8.05 1.61
CA TYR A 76 -7.02 -8.68 1.53
C TYR A 76 -7.10 -9.68 0.37
N ASP A 77 -8.06 -10.60 0.44
CA ASP A 77 -8.43 -11.52 -0.65
C ASP A 77 -9.94 -11.40 -0.90
N PRO A 78 -10.39 -10.88 -2.06
CA PRO A 78 -9.57 -10.38 -3.17
C PRO A 78 -8.75 -9.14 -2.78
N PRO A 79 -7.60 -8.88 -3.45
CA PRO A 79 -6.78 -7.72 -3.16
C PRO A 79 -7.51 -6.42 -3.45
N VAL A 80 -7.40 -5.47 -2.53
CA VAL A 80 -7.84 -4.09 -2.72
C VAL A 80 -6.61 -3.29 -3.14
N THR A 81 -6.51 -3.01 -4.44
CA THR A 81 -5.33 -2.40 -5.07
C THR A 81 -5.75 -1.47 -6.20
N ASP A 82 -4.91 -0.48 -6.48
CA ASP A 82 -5.02 0.39 -7.66
C ASP A 82 -3.61 0.81 -8.12
N SER A 83 -3.46 1.29 -9.35
CA SER A 83 -2.15 1.68 -9.89
C SER A 83 -2.21 2.87 -10.82
N VAL A 84 -1.12 3.64 -10.84
CA VAL A 84 -0.90 4.73 -11.77
C VAL A 84 0.50 4.67 -12.35
N VAL A 85 0.63 5.06 -13.61
CA VAL A 85 1.92 5.28 -14.26
C VAL A 85 2.15 6.78 -14.34
N VAL A 86 3.30 7.23 -13.86
CA VAL A 86 3.69 8.64 -13.85
C VAL A 86 5.03 8.82 -14.56
N PHE A 87 5.20 9.96 -15.23
CA PHE A 87 6.49 10.37 -15.79
C PHE A 87 6.97 11.61 -15.05
N VAL A 88 8.20 11.56 -14.55
CA VAL A 88 8.87 12.66 -13.85
C VAL A 88 9.90 13.26 -14.80
N GLU A 89 9.82 14.56 -15.05
CA GLU A 89 10.67 15.31 -16.00
C GLU A 89 11.98 15.82 -15.39
#